data_AF-A0A8S3Q9W7-F1
#
_entry.id   AF-A0A8S3Q9W7-F1
#
_cell.length_a   1.000
_cell.length_b   1.000
_cell.length_c   1.000
_cell.angle_alpha   90.00
_cell.angle_beta   90.00
_cell.angle_gamma   90.00
#
_symmetry.space_group_name_H-M   'P 1'
#
loop_
_entity.id
_entity.type
_entity.pdbx_description
1 polymer ?
#
loop_
_entity_poly.entity_id
_entity_poly.type
_entity_poly.pdbx_seq_one_letter_code
_entity_poly.pdbx_strand_id
1 'polypeptide(L)'
;MYNDAINRQNRIRSPGQKLQLCEGLLGLSTVYIHKEDMFEAKILMTRALELATFVLGKKHHFVAAILTKLGQLSYKQGRVDEALAYYMQDLKVTRSEVGTNHPRTAAVLNEIGLVYDDKNDVMAGQLYEAALSIILETYGNNYLGTGSIRYNLGAFYFGTNHFEKARFQFTESYKIHVMFLGDNHPDTVAVKEALNTVSAMTKTK
;
A
#
# COMPACT_ATOMS: atom_id res chain seq x y z
N MET A 1 -22.22 6.08 25.43
CA MET A 1 -21.76 4.67 25.51
C MET A 1 -20.33 4.49 24.97
N TYR A 2 -19.96 5.04 23.81
CA TYR A 2 -18.58 5.02 23.28
C TYR A 2 -17.53 5.65 24.23
N ASN A 3 -17.79 6.87 24.73
CA ASN A 3 -16.88 7.54 25.67
C ASN A 3 -16.75 6.83 27.03
N ASP A 4 -17.81 6.11 27.47
CA ASP A 4 -17.79 5.34 28.72
C ASP A 4 -17.03 4.01 28.56
N ALA A 5 -17.05 3.43 27.35
CA ALA A 5 -16.22 2.28 26.99
C ALA A 5 -14.73 2.64 26.86
N ILE A 6 -14.41 3.83 26.32
CA ILE A 6 -13.05 4.39 26.28
C ILE A 6 -12.53 4.68 27.69
N ASN A 7 -13.34 5.27 28.57
CA ASN A 7 -12.94 5.55 29.94
C ASN A 7 -12.72 4.27 30.78
N ARG A 8 -13.48 3.20 30.52
CA ARG A 8 -13.26 1.88 31.16
C ARG A 8 -12.01 1.15 30.63
N GLN A 9 -11.53 1.45 29.43
CA GLN A 9 -10.26 0.91 28.90
C GLN A 9 -9.00 1.50 29.56
N ASN A 10 -9.10 2.67 30.19
CA ASN A 10 -7.98 3.36 30.83
C ASN A 10 -7.61 2.81 32.22
N ARG A 11 -8.37 1.85 32.78
CA ARG A 11 -7.99 1.12 33.99
C ARG A 11 -7.15 -0.11 33.62
N ILE A 12 -5.84 0.12 33.62
CA ILE A 12 -4.70 -0.81 33.55
C ILE A 12 -5.07 -2.24 33.16
N ARG A 13 -4.78 -2.53 31.89
CA ARG A 13 -4.87 -3.82 31.27
C ARG A 13 -3.46 -4.24 30.86
N SER A 14 -3.04 -5.45 31.19
CA SER A 14 -1.69 -5.97 30.95
C SER A 14 -1.24 -5.75 29.49
N PRO A 15 0.06 -5.84 29.17
CA PRO A 15 0.54 -5.77 27.77
C PRO A 15 -0.30 -6.65 26.81
N GLY A 16 -0.65 -7.87 27.22
CA GLY A 16 -1.51 -8.77 26.44
C GLY A 16 -2.93 -8.23 26.21
N GLN A 17 -3.57 -7.66 27.24
CA GLN A 17 -4.91 -7.09 27.10
C GLN A 17 -4.91 -5.80 26.25
N LYS A 18 -3.81 -5.03 26.24
CA LYS A 18 -3.63 -3.90 25.32
C LYS A 18 -3.50 -4.35 23.87
N LEU A 19 -2.81 -5.47 23.62
CA LEU A 19 -2.73 -6.07 22.27
C LEU A 19 -4.08 -6.61 21.81
N GLN A 20 -4.81 -7.31 22.67
CA GLN A 20 -6.18 -7.76 22.34
C GLN A 20 -7.09 -6.59 21.97
N LEU A 21 -6.98 -5.47 22.71
CA LEU A 21 -7.71 -4.26 22.35
C LEU A 21 -7.24 -3.69 20.99
N CYS A 22 -5.93 -3.65 20.76
CA CYS A 22 -5.37 -3.22 19.48
C CYS A 22 -5.96 -4.03 18.31
N GLU A 23 -5.97 -5.36 18.42
CA GLU A 23 -6.56 -6.25 17.42
C GLU A 23 -8.05 -5.98 17.20
N GLY A 24 -8.81 -5.79 18.29
CA GLY A 24 -10.23 -5.44 18.20
C GLY A 24 -10.48 -4.11 17.49
N LEU A 25 -9.63 -3.10 17.73
CA LEU A 25 -9.70 -1.81 17.04
C LEU A 25 -9.36 -1.92 15.55
N LEU A 26 -8.40 -2.76 15.17
CA LEU A 26 -8.06 -3.03 13.77
C LEU A 26 -9.16 -3.80 13.03
N GLY A 27 -9.81 -4.75 13.72
CA GLY A 27 -10.99 -5.42 13.19
C GLY A 27 -12.14 -4.44 12.94
N LEU A 28 -12.42 -3.58 13.91
CA LEU A 28 -13.49 -2.58 13.79
C LEU A 28 -13.16 -1.51 12.73
N SER A 29 -11.90 -1.07 12.64
CA SER A 29 -11.49 -0.13 11.60
C SER A 29 -11.72 -0.72 10.20
N THR A 30 -11.42 -2.01 10.02
CA THR A 30 -11.69 -2.73 8.77
C THR A 30 -13.18 -2.71 8.43
N VAL A 31 -14.07 -2.90 9.41
CA VAL A 31 -15.53 -2.79 9.20
C VAL A 31 -15.92 -1.39 8.74
N TYR A 32 -15.38 -0.33 9.35
CA TYR A 32 -15.67 1.04 8.93
C TYR A 32 -15.15 1.37 7.53
N ILE A 33 -13.99 0.83 7.12
CA ILE A 33 -13.48 0.95 5.75
C ILE A 33 -14.48 0.40 4.73
N HIS A 34 -15.09 -0.76 5.01
CA HIS A 34 -16.10 -1.36 4.13
C HIS A 34 -17.42 -0.57 4.10
N LYS A 35 -17.69 0.23 5.13
CA LYS A 35 -18.82 1.16 5.18
C LYS A 35 -18.49 2.53 4.58
N GLU A 36 -17.30 2.67 4.00
CA GLU A 36 -16.77 3.93 3.46
C GLU A 36 -16.61 5.06 4.49
N ASP A 37 -16.67 4.74 5.78
CA ASP A 37 -16.42 5.69 6.86
C ASP A 37 -14.92 5.73 7.19
N MET A 38 -14.20 6.43 6.33
CA MET A 38 -12.74 6.56 6.43
C MET A 38 -12.31 7.39 7.65
N PHE A 39 -13.19 8.23 8.21
CA PHE A 39 -12.89 9.06 9.37
C PHE A 39 -12.84 8.20 10.64
N GLU A 40 -13.89 7.42 10.91
CA GLU A 40 -13.91 6.51 12.06
C GLU A 40 -12.84 5.43 11.96
N ALA A 41 -12.64 4.86 10.77
CA ALA A 41 -11.57 3.89 10.53
C ALA A 41 -10.19 4.42 10.94
N LYS A 42 -9.89 5.68 10.59
CA LYS A 42 -8.61 6.31 10.92
C LYS A 42 -8.45 6.59 12.42
N ILE A 43 -9.51 7.00 13.11
CA ILE A 43 -9.47 7.21 14.57
C ILE A 43 -9.12 5.89 15.27
N LEU A 44 -9.79 4.81 14.91
CA LEU A 44 -9.56 3.49 15.50
C LEU A 44 -8.15 2.96 15.21
N MET A 45 -7.66 3.13 13.98
CA MET A 45 -6.29 2.72 13.61
C MET A 45 -5.21 3.58 14.27
N THR A 46 -5.44 4.87 14.47
CA THR A 46 -4.52 5.73 15.24
C THR A 46 -4.43 5.24 16.68
N ARG A 47 -5.57 4.90 17.30
CA ARG A 47 -5.59 4.34 18.65
C ARG A 47 -4.90 2.97 18.72
N ALA A 48 -5.09 2.12 17.71
CA ALA A 48 -4.39 0.85 17.59
C ALA A 48 -2.87 1.06 17.49
N LEU A 49 -2.42 2.03 16.68
CA LEU A 49 -1.01 2.38 16.54
C LEU A 49 -0.38 2.78 17.88
N GLU A 50 -1.07 3.61 18.67
CA GLU A 50 -0.60 4.02 20.01
C GLU A 50 -0.40 2.81 20.93
N LEU A 51 -1.38 1.91 20.97
CA LEU A 51 -1.33 0.70 21.81
C LEU A 51 -0.22 -0.26 21.36
N ALA A 52 -0.14 -0.55 20.06
CA ALA A 52 0.89 -1.40 19.50
C ALA A 52 2.30 -0.81 19.75
N THR A 53 2.45 0.50 19.55
CA THR A 53 3.72 1.20 19.81
C THR A 53 4.10 1.15 21.28
N PHE A 54 3.14 1.29 22.19
CA PHE A 54 3.38 1.21 23.63
C PHE A 54 3.84 -0.19 24.06
N VAL A 55 3.21 -1.24 23.53
CA VAL A 55 3.47 -2.62 23.98
C VAL A 55 4.67 -3.25 23.27
N LEU A 56 4.78 -3.07 21.95
CA LEU A 56 5.75 -3.76 21.10
C LEU A 56 6.97 -2.89 20.76
N GLY A 57 6.85 -1.57 20.93
CA GLY A 57 7.86 -0.61 20.54
C GLY A 57 7.76 -0.16 19.08
N LYS A 58 8.31 1.03 18.79
CA LYS A 58 8.21 1.70 17.48
C LYS A 58 8.85 0.94 16.31
N LYS A 59 9.74 -0.02 16.58
CA LYS A 59 10.51 -0.75 15.56
C LYS A 59 9.92 -2.13 15.23
N HIS A 60 8.72 -2.44 15.72
CA HIS A 60 8.11 -3.75 15.53
C HIS A 60 7.30 -3.82 14.22
N HIS A 61 7.40 -4.91 13.47
CA HIS A 61 6.74 -5.09 12.16
C HIS A 61 5.22 -4.88 12.21
N PHE A 62 4.57 -5.26 13.31
CA PHE A 62 3.15 -4.99 13.52
C PHE A 62 2.81 -3.49 13.57
N VAL A 63 3.69 -2.66 14.15
CA VAL A 63 3.56 -1.20 14.12
C VAL A 63 3.72 -0.69 12.68
N ALA A 64 4.68 -1.24 11.94
CA ALA A 64 4.90 -0.94 10.53
C ALA A 64 3.65 -1.24 9.67
N ALA A 65 2.98 -2.37 9.92
CA ALA A 65 1.74 -2.74 9.25
C ALA A 65 0.59 -1.74 9.49
N ILE A 66 0.45 -1.25 10.72
CA ILE A 66 -0.57 -0.23 11.05
C ILE A 66 -0.23 1.11 10.36
N LEU A 67 1.05 1.49 10.33
CA LEU A 67 1.51 2.70 9.62
C LEU A 67 1.15 2.65 8.14
N THR A 68 1.39 1.55 7.42
CA THR A 68 0.97 1.44 6.01
C THR A 68 -0.52 1.68 5.85
N LYS A 69 -1.33 1.08 6.73
CA LYS A 69 -2.79 1.16 6.64
C LYS A 69 -3.26 2.60 6.89
N LEU A 70 -2.67 3.30 7.84
CA LEU A 70 -2.94 4.73 8.07
C LEU A 70 -2.51 5.59 6.89
N GLY A 71 -1.39 5.25 6.25
CA GLY A 71 -0.97 5.84 4.98
C GLY A 71 -2.02 5.68 3.88
N GLN A 72 -2.50 4.45 3.67
CA GLN A 72 -3.51 4.11 2.67
C GLN A 72 -4.82 4.87 2.91
N LEU A 73 -5.29 4.96 4.17
CA LEU A 73 -6.48 5.74 4.52
C LEU A 73 -6.28 7.24 4.25
N SER A 74 -5.11 7.77 4.61
CA SER A 74 -4.82 9.20 4.43
C SER A 74 -4.72 9.55 2.95
N TYR A 75 -4.11 8.68 2.15
CA TYR A 75 -4.03 8.82 0.69
C TYR A 75 -5.41 8.81 0.04
N LYS A 76 -6.27 7.85 0.40
CA LYS A 76 -7.68 7.80 -0.08
C LYS A 76 -8.50 9.04 0.27
N GLN A 77 -8.13 9.75 1.34
CA GLN A 77 -8.78 11.00 1.74
C GLN A 77 -8.11 12.25 1.13
N GLY A 78 -7.19 12.08 0.18
CA GLY A 78 -6.47 13.17 -0.47
C GLY A 78 -5.41 13.84 0.40
N ARG A 79 -5.09 13.29 1.59
CA ARG A 79 -4.08 13.83 2.51
C ARG A 79 -2.71 13.22 2.21
N VAL A 80 -2.17 13.63 1.06
CA VAL A 80 -0.98 13.05 0.44
C VAL A 80 0.27 13.17 1.32
N ASP A 81 0.51 14.34 1.94
CA ASP A 81 1.69 14.54 2.81
C ASP A 81 1.64 13.71 4.09
N GLU A 82 0.44 13.54 4.65
CA GLU A 82 0.24 12.67 5.81
C GLU A 82 0.48 11.19 5.44
N ALA A 83 -0.01 10.76 4.28
CA ALA A 83 0.24 9.42 3.78
C ALA A 83 1.74 9.14 3.63
N LEU A 84 2.47 10.08 3.01
CA LEU A 84 3.92 9.99 2.85
C LEU A 84 4.64 9.87 4.20
N ALA A 85 4.23 10.66 5.19
CA ALA A 85 4.82 10.62 6.53
C ALA A 85 4.64 9.24 7.20
N TYR A 86 3.49 8.59 7.01
CA TYR A 86 3.25 7.23 7.52
C TYR A 86 4.07 6.19 6.76
N TYR A 87 4.09 6.24 5.43
CA TYR A 87 4.86 5.29 4.62
C TYR A 87 6.37 5.40 4.85
N MET A 88 6.90 6.61 5.05
CA MET A 88 8.32 6.80 5.39
C MET A 88 8.66 6.23 6.77
N GLN A 89 7.76 6.33 7.75
CA GLN A 89 7.95 5.68 9.04
C GLN A 89 7.94 4.15 8.92
N ASP A 90 6.99 3.59 8.17
CA ASP A 90 6.95 2.14 7.88
C ASP A 90 8.22 1.67 7.17
N LEU A 91 8.67 2.40 6.13
CA LEU A 91 9.88 2.06 5.39
C LEU A 91 11.10 2.00 6.30
N LYS A 92 11.22 2.94 7.25
CA LYS A 92 12.31 2.97 8.23
C LYS A 92 12.27 1.74 9.15
N VAL A 93 11.08 1.37 9.64
CA VAL A 93 10.91 0.20 10.51
C VAL A 93 11.21 -1.08 9.73
N THR A 94 10.54 -1.27 8.60
CA THR A 94 10.71 -2.42 7.72
C THR A 94 12.17 -2.62 7.34
N ARG A 95 12.88 -1.59 6.86
CA ARG A 95 14.30 -1.71 6.51
C ARG A 95 15.18 -2.09 7.71
N SER A 96 14.83 -1.67 8.91
CA SER A 96 15.59 -2.01 10.12
C SER A 96 15.38 -3.44 10.59
N GLU A 97 14.22 -4.04 10.31
CA GLU A 97 13.89 -5.42 10.73
C GLU A 97 14.29 -6.46 9.69
N VAL A 98 14.00 -6.21 8.40
CA VAL A 98 14.13 -7.21 7.34
C VAL A 98 15.08 -6.78 6.21
N GLY A 99 15.65 -5.58 6.29
CA GLY A 99 16.59 -5.07 5.30
C GLY A 99 15.95 -4.44 4.07
N THR A 100 16.79 -4.01 3.13
CA THR A 100 16.36 -3.27 1.93
C THR A 100 15.81 -4.18 0.82
N ASN A 101 16.25 -5.45 0.75
CA ASN A 101 15.87 -6.38 -0.30
C ASN A 101 14.81 -7.40 0.16
N HIS A 102 13.72 -6.91 0.76
CA HIS A 102 12.64 -7.76 1.27
C HIS A 102 11.30 -7.37 0.61
N PRO A 103 10.39 -8.31 0.31
CA PRO A 103 9.08 -8.02 -0.29
C PRO A 103 8.27 -6.96 0.43
N ARG A 104 8.36 -6.92 1.76
CA ARG A 104 7.74 -5.86 2.58
C ARG A 104 8.31 -4.48 2.25
N THR A 105 9.62 -4.36 2.04
CA THR A 105 10.25 -3.10 1.59
C THR A 105 9.74 -2.70 0.22
N ALA A 106 9.62 -3.67 -0.71
CA ALA A 106 9.04 -3.41 -2.04
C ALA A 106 7.61 -2.87 -1.96
N ALA A 107 6.77 -3.47 -1.12
CA ALA A 107 5.39 -3.02 -0.94
C ALA A 107 5.32 -1.57 -0.46
N VAL A 108 6.15 -1.19 0.52
CA VAL A 108 6.16 0.20 1.03
C VAL A 108 6.75 1.17 0.01
N LEU A 109 7.77 0.78 -0.75
CA LEU A 109 8.32 1.60 -1.83
C LEU A 109 7.27 1.88 -2.92
N ASN A 110 6.44 0.89 -3.26
CA ASN A 110 5.33 1.07 -4.20
C ASN A 110 4.30 2.09 -3.69
N GLU A 111 3.94 2.02 -2.40
CA GLU A 111 3.02 2.99 -1.77
C GLU A 111 3.59 4.42 -1.76
N ILE A 112 4.90 4.57 -1.50
CA ILE A 112 5.59 5.86 -1.59
C ILE A 112 5.62 6.33 -3.06
N GLY A 113 5.85 5.41 -4.01
CA GLY A 113 5.80 5.68 -5.45
C GLY A 113 4.49 6.32 -5.88
N LEU A 114 3.35 5.76 -5.44
CA LEU A 114 2.01 6.32 -5.70
C LEU A 114 1.89 7.77 -5.22
N VAL A 115 2.42 8.08 -4.03
CA VAL A 115 2.39 9.44 -3.49
C VAL A 115 3.24 10.41 -4.33
N TYR A 116 4.41 9.99 -4.81
CA TYR A 116 5.23 10.84 -5.68
C TYR A 116 4.63 10.98 -7.09
N ASP A 117 3.93 9.95 -7.57
CA ASP A 117 3.25 9.96 -8.87
C ASP A 117 2.09 10.98 -8.89
N ASP A 118 1.27 11.01 -7.82
CA ASP A 118 0.25 12.05 -7.62
C ASP A 118 0.83 13.47 -7.60
N LYS A 119 2.09 13.61 -7.17
CA LYS A 119 2.82 14.87 -7.16
C LYS A 119 3.50 15.18 -8.50
N ASN A 120 3.36 14.33 -9.52
CA ASN A 120 4.06 14.40 -10.80
C ASN A 120 5.59 14.47 -10.64
N ASP A 121 6.12 13.78 -9.63
CA ASP A 121 7.54 13.77 -9.33
C ASP A 121 8.21 12.53 -9.95
N VAL A 122 9.33 12.77 -10.65
CA VAL A 122 10.12 11.72 -11.31
C VAL A 122 10.65 10.64 -10.36
N MET A 123 10.73 10.94 -9.05
CA MET A 123 11.07 9.96 -8.02
C MET A 123 10.13 8.75 -8.02
N ALA A 124 8.87 8.90 -8.46
CA ALA A 124 7.92 7.80 -8.55
C ALA A 124 8.46 6.63 -9.40
N GLY A 125 9.01 6.93 -10.58
CA GLY A 125 9.61 5.91 -11.45
C GLY A 125 10.72 5.13 -10.77
N GLN A 126 11.63 5.82 -10.07
CA GLN A 126 12.74 5.18 -9.34
C GLN A 126 12.23 4.26 -8.22
N LEU A 127 11.19 4.70 -7.50
CA LEU A 127 10.59 3.94 -6.42
C LEU A 127 9.89 2.67 -6.92
N TYR A 128 9.13 2.80 -8.02
CA TYR A 128 8.48 1.65 -8.67
C TYR A 128 9.49 0.66 -9.25
N GLU A 129 10.54 1.13 -9.92
CA GLU A 129 11.62 0.28 -10.44
C GLU A 129 12.34 -0.47 -9.31
N ALA A 130 12.65 0.22 -8.21
CA ALA A 130 13.25 -0.41 -7.03
C ALA A 130 12.32 -1.46 -6.40
N ALA A 131 11.04 -1.14 -6.24
CA ALA A 131 10.03 -2.10 -5.74
C ALA A 131 9.91 -3.32 -6.65
N LEU A 132 9.88 -3.09 -7.98
CA LEU A 132 9.76 -4.15 -8.97
C LEU A 132 10.98 -5.08 -8.98
N SER A 133 12.19 -4.51 -8.85
CA SER A 133 13.43 -5.30 -8.77
C SER A 133 13.40 -6.28 -7.59
N ILE A 134 13.07 -5.77 -6.39
CA ILE A 134 13.02 -6.58 -5.17
C ILE A 134 11.97 -7.69 -5.27
N ILE A 135 10.76 -7.35 -5.75
CA ILE A 135 9.66 -8.33 -5.78
C ILE A 135 9.89 -9.39 -6.86
N LEU A 136 10.52 -9.04 -7.98
CA LEU A 136 10.89 -9.99 -9.03
C LEU A 136 11.98 -10.96 -8.57
N GLU A 137 12.98 -10.47 -7.82
CA GLU A 137 14.00 -11.35 -7.25
C GLU A 137 13.40 -12.37 -6.28
N THR A 138 12.37 -11.95 -5.52
CA THR A 138 11.78 -12.83 -4.49
C THR A 138 10.73 -13.80 -5.04
N TYR A 139 9.83 -13.32 -5.90
CA TYR A 139 8.67 -14.10 -6.37
C TYR A 139 8.56 -14.21 -7.89
N GLY A 140 9.40 -13.50 -8.64
CA GLY A 140 9.24 -13.35 -10.08
C GLY A 140 7.86 -12.80 -10.44
N ASN A 141 7.28 -13.35 -11.50
CA ASN A 141 5.92 -13.02 -11.95
C ASN A 141 4.82 -13.87 -11.26
N ASN A 142 5.16 -14.69 -10.25
CA ASN A 142 4.23 -15.59 -9.57
C ASN A 142 3.60 -14.98 -8.31
N TYR A 143 3.43 -13.65 -8.30
CA TYR A 143 2.82 -12.94 -7.17
C TYR A 143 1.99 -11.77 -7.69
N LEU A 144 0.74 -11.66 -7.21
CA LEU A 144 -0.18 -10.63 -7.66
C LEU A 144 0.36 -9.21 -7.43
N GLY A 145 1.09 -8.97 -6.33
CA GLY A 145 1.69 -7.66 -6.06
C GLY A 145 2.76 -7.27 -7.08
N THR A 146 3.41 -8.22 -7.77
CA THR A 146 4.27 -7.91 -8.92
C THR A 146 3.43 -7.29 -10.04
N GLY A 147 2.23 -7.82 -10.28
CA GLY A 147 1.28 -7.26 -11.24
C GLY A 147 0.89 -5.83 -10.90
N SER A 148 0.56 -5.54 -9.64
CA SER A 148 0.19 -4.19 -9.19
C SER A 148 1.34 -3.18 -9.35
N ILE A 149 2.57 -3.56 -8.97
CA ILE A 149 3.76 -2.69 -9.15
C ILE A 149 4.01 -2.42 -10.64
N ARG A 150 3.91 -3.44 -11.49
CA ARG A 150 4.04 -3.28 -12.94
C ARG A 150 2.97 -2.35 -13.52
N TYR A 151 1.73 -2.45 -13.05
CA TYR A 151 0.67 -1.56 -13.48
C TYR A 151 1.01 -0.11 -13.15
N ASN A 152 1.42 0.18 -11.92
CA ASN A 152 1.79 1.52 -11.49
C ASN A 152 2.99 2.08 -12.29
N LEU A 153 4.03 1.27 -12.49
CA LEU A 153 5.18 1.65 -13.33
C LEU A 153 4.77 1.90 -14.78
N GLY A 154 3.85 1.10 -15.31
CA GLY A 154 3.28 1.28 -16.65
C GLY A 154 2.53 2.61 -16.78
N ALA A 155 1.72 2.95 -15.77
CA ALA A 155 0.99 4.22 -15.71
C ALA A 155 1.94 5.43 -15.66
N PHE A 156 2.98 5.35 -14.82
CA PHE A 156 4.03 6.38 -14.77
C PHE A 156 4.73 6.57 -16.12
N TYR A 157 5.12 5.48 -16.79
CA TYR A 157 5.71 5.57 -18.12
C TYR A 157 4.74 6.11 -19.17
N PHE A 158 3.45 5.80 -19.06
CA PHE A 158 2.44 6.34 -19.96
C PHE A 158 2.32 7.86 -19.78
N GLY A 159 2.19 8.33 -18.53
CA GLY A 159 2.11 9.76 -18.21
C GLY A 159 3.36 10.55 -18.61
N THR A 160 4.53 9.90 -18.64
CA THR A 160 5.80 10.49 -19.10
C THR A 160 6.10 10.24 -20.58
N ASN A 161 5.11 9.82 -21.39
CA ASN A 161 5.22 9.57 -22.84
C ASN A 161 6.21 8.46 -23.26
N HIS A 162 6.59 7.57 -22.35
CA HIS A 162 7.40 6.39 -22.64
C HIS A 162 6.53 5.19 -23.03
N PHE A 163 5.75 5.33 -24.10
CA PHE A 163 4.68 4.39 -24.47
C PHE A 163 5.15 2.94 -24.67
N GLU A 164 6.35 2.72 -25.21
CA GLU A 164 6.89 1.37 -25.36
C GLU A 164 7.19 0.69 -24.02
N LYS A 165 7.77 1.45 -23.07
CA LYS A 165 8.01 0.96 -21.71
C LYS A 165 6.68 0.70 -20.99
N ALA A 166 5.71 1.62 -21.12
CA ALA A 166 4.38 1.46 -20.55
C ALA A 166 3.67 0.21 -21.09
N ARG A 167 3.69 -0.01 -22.41
CA ARG A 167 3.12 -1.20 -23.05
C ARG A 167 3.73 -2.48 -22.53
N PHE A 168 5.05 -2.53 -22.39
CA PHE A 168 5.73 -3.68 -21.81
C PHE A 168 5.23 -3.97 -20.38
N GLN A 169 5.21 -2.95 -19.52
CA GLN A 169 4.80 -3.13 -18.12
C GLN A 169 3.32 -3.52 -17.99
N PHE A 170 2.42 -2.90 -18.75
CA PHE A 170 1.00 -3.29 -18.76
C PHE A 170 0.78 -4.69 -19.32
N THR A 171 1.55 -5.12 -20.32
CA THR A 171 1.47 -6.49 -20.85
C THR A 171 1.84 -7.52 -19.79
N GLU A 172 2.95 -7.30 -19.09
CA GLU A 172 3.39 -8.20 -18.02
C GLU A 172 2.44 -8.15 -16.81
N SER A 173 1.91 -6.98 -16.48
CA SER A 173 0.88 -6.83 -15.45
C SER A 173 -0.40 -7.60 -15.80
N TYR A 174 -0.86 -7.52 -17.06
CA TYR A 174 -2.09 -8.18 -17.51
C TYR A 174 -1.96 -9.70 -17.37
N LYS A 175 -0.84 -10.29 -17.79
CA LYS A 175 -0.58 -11.73 -17.64
C LYS A 175 -0.73 -12.19 -16.19
N ILE A 176 -0.18 -11.42 -15.24
CA ILE A 176 -0.24 -11.74 -13.81
C ILE A 176 -1.68 -11.62 -13.30
N HIS A 177 -2.38 -10.53 -13.62
CA HIS A 177 -3.77 -10.34 -13.16
C HIS A 177 -4.71 -11.40 -13.72
N VAL A 178 -4.61 -11.76 -15.01
CA VAL A 178 -5.38 -12.87 -15.59
C VAL A 178 -5.09 -14.18 -14.87
N MET A 179 -3.82 -14.48 -14.60
CA MET A 179 -3.42 -15.72 -13.93
C MET A 179 -3.99 -15.87 -12.52
N PHE A 180 -4.03 -14.79 -11.73
CA PHE A 180 -4.45 -14.84 -10.33
C PHE A 180 -5.92 -14.49 -10.07
N LEU A 181 -6.50 -13.60 -10.88
CA LEU A 181 -7.83 -13.03 -10.66
C LEU A 181 -8.84 -13.42 -11.75
N GLY A 182 -8.36 -13.90 -12.90
CA GLY A 182 -9.18 -14.16 -14.08
C GLY A 182 -9.52 -12.89 -14.87
N ASP A 183 -10.07 -13.08 -16.06
CA ASP A 183 -10.30 -11.99 -17.03
C ASP A 183 -11.35 -10.96 -16.60
N ASN A 184 -12.33 -11.37 -15.80
CA ASN A 184 -13.49 -10.53 -15.42
C ASN A 184 -13.27 -9.74 -14.11
N HIS A 185 -12.13 -9.91 -13.44
CA HIS A 185 -11.86 -9.15 -12.22
C HIS A 185 -11.66 -7.67 -12.54
N PRO A 186 -12.20 -6.73 -11.74
CA PRO A 186 -12.06 -5.29 -11.99
C PRO A 186 -10.63 -4.83 -12.28
N ASP A 187 -9.66 -5.29 -11.48
CA ASP A 187 -8.24 -4.95 -11.70
C ASP A 187 -7.71 -5.50 -13.03
N THR A 188 -8.09 -6.72 -13.44
CA THR A 188 -7.70 -7.29 -14.73
C THR A 188 -8.27 -6.48 -15.89
N VAL A 189 -9.52 -6.03 -15.76
CA VAL A 189 -10.19 -5.17 -16.75
C VAL A 189 -9.48 -3.82 -16.85
N ALA A 190 -9.16 -3.17 -15.72
CA ALA A 190 -8.46 -1.89 -15.70
C ALA A 190 -7.07 -1.99 -16.37
N VAL A 191 -6.30 -3.05 -16.08
CA VAL A 191 -5.00 -3.28 -16.72
C VAL A 191 -5.16 -3.51 -18.23
N LYS A 192 -6.21 -4.25 -18.65
CA LYS A 192 -6.52 -4.48 -20.07
C LYS A 192 -6.87 -3.19 -20.81
N GLU A 193 -7.66 -2.32 -20.20
CA GLU A 193 -7.99 -1.00 -20.74
C GLU A 193 -6.75 -0.11 -20.90
N ALA A 194 -5.87 -0.08 -19.89
CA ALA A 194 -4.61 0.64 -19.95
C ALA A 194 -3.70 0.10 -21.07
N LEU A 195 -3.62 -1.23 -21.21
CA LEU A 195 -2.87 -1.88 -22.29
C LEU A 195 -3.42 -1.55 -23.68
N ASN A 196 -4.74 -1.55 -23.86
CA ASN A 196 -5.38 -1.17 -25.12
C ASN A 196 -5.08 0.29 -25.48
N THR A 197 -5.16 1.18 -24.49
CA THR A 197 -4.90 2.62 -24.64
C THR A 197 -3.47 2.87 -25.12
N VAL A 198 -2.47 2.29 -24.44
CA VAL A 198 -1.07 2.48 -24.87
C VAL A 198 -0.77 1.80 -26.20
N SER A 199 -1.42 0.67 -26.50
CA SER A 199 -1.22 -0.04 -27.77
C SER A 199 -1.66 0.82 -28.96
N ALA A 200 -2.75 1.58 -28.81
CA ALA A 200 -3.19 2.54 -29.83
C ALA A 200 -2.15 3.64 -30.08
N MET A 201 -1.48 4.13 -29.03
CA MET A 201 -0.43 5.15 -29.13
C MET A 201 0.87 4.63 -29.79
N THR A 202 1.15 3.33 -29.67
CA THR A 202 2.34 2.72 -30.29
C THR A 202 2.16 2.31 -31.75
N LYS A 203 0.90 2.14 -32.21
CA LYS A 203 0.57 1.74 -33.59
C LYS A 203 0.50 2.91 -34.59
N THR A 204 0.47 4.15 -34.09
CA THR A 204 0.36 5.38 -34.89
C THR A 204 1.71 5.96 -35.33
N LYS A 205 2.79 5.16 -35.31
CA LYS A 205 4.12 5.48 -35.86
C LYS A 205 4.52 4.45 -36.89
#